data_AF-A0A0G0W6Y2-F1
#
_entry.id   AF-A0A0G0W6Y2-F1
#
_cell.length_a   1.000
_cell.length_b   1.000
_cell.length_c   1.000
_cell.angle_alpha   90.00
_cell.angle_beta   90.00
_cell.angle_gamma   90.00
#
_symmetry.space_group_name_H-M   'P 1'
#
loop_
_entity.id
_entity.type
_entity.pdbx_description
1 polymer ?
#
loop_
_entity_poly.entity_id
_entity_poly.type
_entity_poly.pdbx_seq_one_letter_code
_entity_poly.pdbx_strand_id
1 'polypeptide(L)'
;MSEESKENNVSLTSKKQNELLRKLKLPQRPIPLLLVVSIYSVIAYYLWPVLLCILTIWFVNKKVPVKKNKVILITSLVVLALIASSFWFIRLNNNYKVAKQKNEAERIVREAQEKENKKKREEEAKVKSQKDQEEKAKIAEETKDLDTKVTYNTVAFKIDNNEDKNWVNCIFRMNNKYEYRTNGIPKKDSVIVPFIEFATGDGTRFNVYQTKIQDLAVLCANEGSTILRSNTFMIN
;
A
#
# COMPACT_ATOMS: atom_id res chain seq x y z
N MET A 1 10.76 1.70 -46.04
CA MET A 1 10.61 1.71 -44.57
C MET A 1 9.90 3.00 -44.20
N SER A 2 8.81 3.10 -43.45
CA SER A 2 7.71 2.21 -43.05
C SER A 2 6.72 3.17 -42.35
N GLU A 3 5.65 3.58 -43.06
CA GLU A 3 4.59 4.44 -42.46
C GLU A 3 3.24 3.72 -42.35
N GLU A 4 3.10 2.48 -42.83
CA GLU A 4 1.83 1.74 -42.82
C GLU A 4 1.45 1.10 -41.47
N SER A 5 2.25 1.22 -40.40
CA SER A 5 2.00 0.48 -39.16
C SER A 5 1.10 1.20 -38.13
N LYS A 6 0.67 2.43 -38.36
CA LYS A 6 -0.06 3.23 -37.34
C LYS A 6 -1.59 3.22 -37.45
N GLU A 7 -2.18 2.89 -38.60
CA GLU A 7 -3.65 2.96 -38.74
C GLU A 7 -4.39 1.74 -38.17
N ASN A 8 -3.74 0.59 -37.99
CA ASN A 8 -4.41 -0.63 -37.54
C ASN A 8 -4.69 -0.70 -36.02
N ASN A 9 -4.09 0.17 -35.20
CA ASN A 9 -4.29 0.13 -33.74
C ASN A 9 -5.47 0.99 -33.24
N VAL A 10 -5.99 1.91 -34.04
CA VAL A 10 -7.11 2.79 -33.63
C VAL A 10 -8.47 2.08 -33.84
N SER A 11 -8.54 1.11 -34.75
CA SER A 11 -9.78 0.37 -35.05
C SER A 11 -10.18 -0.64 -33.97
N LEU A 12 -9.21 -1.17 -33.20
CA LEU A 12 -9.48 -2.22 -32.21
C LEU A 12 -10.14 -1.72 -30.92
N THR A 13 -9.93 -0.45 -30.55
CA THR A 13 -10.47 0.12 -29.31
C THR A 13 -11.94 0.51 -29.42
N SER A 14 -12.38 0.96 -30.60
CA SER A 14 -13.78 1.33 -30.89
C SER A 14 -14.72 0.12 -30.84
N LYS A 15 -14.29 -1.04 -31.38
CA LYS A 15 -15.10 -2.28 -31.34
C LYS A 15 -15.32 -2.79 -29.91
N LYS A 16 -14.31 -2.72 -29.04
CA LYS A 16 -14.44 -3.14 -27.63
C LYS A 16 -15.36 -2.24 -26.83
N GLN A 17 -15.37 -0.93 -27.07
CA GLN A 17 -16.29 -0.02 -26.38
C GLN A 17 -17.76 -0.25 -26.76
N ASN A 18 -18.04 -0.53 -28.03
CA ASN A 18 -19.40 -0.81 -28.49
C ASN A 18 -19.95 -2.15 -27.97
N GLU A 19 -19.08 -3.13 -27.73
CA GLU A 19 -19.48 -4.42 -27.14
C GLU A 19 -19.78 -4.31 -25.64
N LEU A 20 -19.04 -3.46 -24.91
CA LEU A 20 -19.32 -3.14 -23.51
C LEU A 20 -20.65 -2.39 -23.35
N LEU A 21 -20.95 -1.44 -24.24
CA LEU A 21 -22.21 -0.68 -24.22
C LEU A 21 -23.44 -1.56 -24.51
N ARG A 22 -23.32 -2.58 -25.37
CA ARG A 22 -24.44 -3.53 -25.62
C ARG A 22 -24.72 -4.47 -24.45
N LYS A 23 -23.74 -4.75 -23.59
CA LYS A 23 -23.95 -5.54 -22.36
C LYS A 23 -24.59 -4.73 -21.23
N LEU A 24 -24.58 -3.40 -21.33
CA LEU A 24 -25.25 -2.47 -20.41
C LEU A 24 -26.73 -2.25 -20.77
N LYS A 25 -27.45 -3.32 -21.11
CA LYS A 25 -28.92 -3.30 -21.24
C LYS A 25 -29.51 -3.19 -19.83
N LEU A 26 -29.55 -1.96 -19.31
CA LEU A 26 -30.06 -1.63 -17.98
C LEU A 26 -31.49 -2.14 -17.87
N PRO A 27 -31.80 -3.02 -16.90
CA PRO A 27 -33.14 -3.55 -16.73
C PRO A 27 -34.08 -2.39 -16.38
N GLN A 28 -35.14 -2.21 -17.18
CA GLN A 28 -36.30 -1.41 -16.81
C GLN A 28 -36.91 -2.04 -15.55
N ARG A 29 -36.46 -1.59 -14.38
CA ARG A 29 -37.04 -2.01 -13.12
C ARG A 29 -38.34 -1.24 -12.92
N PRO A 30 -39.45 -1.90 -12.58
CA PRO A 30 -40.68 -1.22 -12.23
C PRO A 30 -40.38 -0.22 -11.10
N ILE A 31 -40.96 0.97 -11.20
CA ILE A 31 -40.86 2.01 -10.16
C ILE A 31 -41.22 1.32 -8.83
N PRO A 32 -40.27 1.21 -7.89
CA PRO A 32 -40.49 0.40 -6.71
C PRO A 32 -41.64 1.01 -5.92
N LEU A 33 -42.65 0.20 -5.61
CA LEU A 33 -43.80 0.58 -4.78
C LEU A 33 -43.38 1.31 -3.49
N LEU A 34 -42.16 1.04 -3.00
CA LEU A 34 -41.51 1.75 -1.90
C LEU A 34 -41.41 3.27 -2.09
N LEU A 35 -41.14 3.76 -3.31
CA LEU A 35 -41.07 5.21 -3.57
C LEU A 35 -42.45 5.85 -3.44
N VAL A 36 -43.50 5.19 -3.96
CA VAL A 36 -44.88 5.67 -3.87
C VAL A 36 -45.33 5.72 -2.41
N VAL A 37 -45.06 4.67 -1.62
CA VAL A 37 -45.38 4.66 -0.18
C VAL A 37 -44.61 5.74 0.58
N SER A 38 -43.33 5.99 0.23
CA SER A 38 -42.55 7.06 0.87
C SER A 38 -43.13 8.46 0.60
N ILE A 39 -43.58 8.72 -0.63
CA ILE A 39 -44.16 10.01 -1.02
C ILE A 39 -45.48 10.24 -0.28
N TYR A 40 -46.36 9.23 -0.22
CA TYR A 40 -47.61 9.35 0.54
C TYR A 40 -47.37 9.54 2.04
N SER A 41 -46.37 8.85 2.61
CA SER A 41 -45.98 9.03 4.01
C SER A 41 -45.47 10.45 4.29
N VAL A 42 -44.65 11.00 3.39
CA VAL A 42 -44.16 12.38 3.45
C VAL A 42 -45.31 13.38 3.38
N ILE A 43 -46.22 13.23 2.41
CA ILE A 43 -47.38 14.12 2.23
C ILE A 43 -48.29 14.08 3.47
N ALA A 44 -48.64 12.90 3.97
CA ALA A 44 -49.45 12.75 5.17
C ALA A 44 -48.76 13.37 6.41
N TYR A 45 -47.45 13.18 6.53
CA TYR A 45 -46.67 13.71 7.64
C TYR A 45 -46.60 15.24 7.66
N TYR A 46 -46.53 15.90 6.50
CA TYR A 46 -46.49 17.37 6.43
C TYR A 46 -47.87 18.02 6.43
N LEU A 47 -48.89 17.39 5.85
CA LEU A 47 -50.24 17.96 5.80
C LEU A 47 -51.00 17.83 7.12
N TRP A 48 -50.78 16.75 7.88
CA TRP A 48 -51.51 16.50 9.13
C TRP A 48 -51.30 17.59 10.20
N PRO A 49 -50.07 18.06 10.49
CA PRO A 49 -49.83 19.15 11.44
C PRO A 49 -50.45 20.47 10.98
N VAL A 50 -50.40 20.77 9.68
CA VAL A 50 -51.01 21.98 9.10
C VAL A 50 -52.52 21.96 9.30
N LEU A 51 -53.16 20.81 9.07
CA LEU A 51 -54.60 20.63 9.28
C LEU A 51 -54.99 20.81 10.74
N LEU A 52 -54.20 20.27 11.67
CA LEU A 52 -54.40 20.48 13.11
C LEU A 52 -54.24 21.96 13.49
N CYS A 53 -53.23 22.66 12.99
CA CYS A 53 -53.06 24.11 13.21
C CYS A 53 -54.29 24.90 12.72
N ILE A 54 -54.78 24.62 11.51
CA ILE A 54 -55.98 25.28 10.96
C ILE A 54 -57.20 25.03 11.86
N LEU A 55 -57.39 23.80 12.34
CA LEU A 55 -58.48 23.47 13.26
C LEU A 55 -58.36 24.21 14.59
N THR A 56 -57.15 24.36 15.14
CA THR A 56 -56.94 25.14 16.37
C THR A 56 -57.25 26.63 16.17
N ILE A 57 -56.81 27.24 15.07
CA ILE A 57 -57.10 28.64 14.73
C ILE A 57 -58.60 28.85 14.55
N TRP A 58 -59.28 27.94 13.83
CA TRP A 58 -60.72 28.00 13.64
C TRP A 58 -61.48 27.91 14.97
N PHE A 59 -61.03 27.03 15.88
CA PHE A 59 -61.63 26.88 17.20
C PHE A 59 -61.42 28.12 18.09
N VAL A 60 -60.26 28.78 18.01
CA VAL A 60 -59.96 30.03 18.74
C VAL A 60 -60.79 31.20 18.21
N ASN A 61 -61.01 31.28 16.90
CA ASN A 61 -61.79 32.36 16.28
C ASN A 61 -63.30 32.24 16.56
N LYS A 62 -63.80 31.04 16.84
CA LYS A 62 -65.18 30.85 17.28
C LYS A 62 -65.28 31.39 18.72
N LYS A 63 -65.99 32.51 18.93
CA LYS A 63 -66.21 33.16 20.25
C LYS A 63 -66.99 32.26 21.22
N VAL A 64 -66.39 31.16 21.68
CA VAL A 64 -66.97 30.27 22.68
C VAL A 64 -66.66 30.85 24.07
N PRO A 65 -67.64 30.97 24.97
CA PRO A 65 -67.45 31.59 26.29
C PRO A 65 -66.33 30.92 27.09
N VAL A 66 -65.30 31.71 27.40
CA VAL A 66 -63.96 31.30 27.86
C VAL A 66 -63.94 30.53 29.19
N LYS A 67 -65.01 30.61 29.99
CA LYS A 67 -65.01 30.08 31.37
C LYS A 67 -64.99 28.55 31.47
N LYS A 68 -65.41 27.79 30.44
CA LYS A 68 -65.36 26.30 30.43
C LYS A 68 -64.30 25.69 29.49
N ASN A 69 -63.65 26.51 28.65
CA ASN A 69 -62.79 25.99 27.56
C ASN A 69 -61.29 25.95 27.86
N LYS A 70 -60.82 26.52 28.98
CA LYS A 70 -59.38 26.50 29.33
C LYS A 70 -58.83 25.08 29.51
N VAL A 71 -59.65 24.17 30.05
CA VAL A 71 -59.26 22.77 30.26
C VAL A 71 -59.01 22.06 28.93
N ILE A 72 -59.88 22.27 27.93
CA ILE A 72 -59.77 21.64 26.60
C ILE A 72 -58.51 22.12 25.86
N LEU A 73 -58.16 23.39 26.00
CA LEU A 73 -56.96 23.94 25.34
C LEU A 73 -55.67 23.39 25.96
N ILE A 74 -55.62 23.26 27.29
CA ILE A 74 -54.46 22.68 27.98
C ILE A 74 -54.31 21.19 27.64
N THR A 75 -55.40 20.41 27.65
CA THR A 75 -55.33 18.98 27.32
C THR A 75 -54.90 18.75 25.87
N SER A 76 -55.38 19.54 24.92
CA SER A 76 -54.94 19.47 23.52
C SER A 76 -53.44 19.76 23.37
N LEU A 77 -52.92 20.76 24.08
CA LEU A 77 -51.50 21.14 24.03
C LEU A 77 -50.60 20.06 24.65
N VAL A 78 -51.05 19.43 25.75
CA VAL A 78 -50.34 18.29 26.36
C VAL A 78 -50.32 17.09 25.42
N VAL A 79 -51.43 16.76 24.76
CA VAL A 79 -51.49 15.66 23.79
C VAL A 79 -50.54 15.92 22.61
N LEU A 80 -50.50 17.15 22.08
CA LEU A 80 -49.56 17.53 21.02
C LEU A 80 -48.09 17.40 21.47
N ALA A 81 -47.77 17.81 22.69
CA ALA A 81 -46.42 17.67 23.24
C ALA A 81 -46.00 16.20 23.38
N LEU A 82 -46.91 15.32 23.83
CA LEU A 82 -46.66 13.87 23.93
C LEU A 82 -46.46 13.22 22.55
N ILE A 83 -47.24 13.63 21.54
CA ILE A 83 -47.07 13.16 20.16
C ILE A 83 -45.73 13.62 19.59
N ALA A 84 -45.36 14.89 19.78
CA ALA A 84 -44.08 15.42 19.33
C ALA A 84 -42.89 14.71 20.01
N SER A 85 -42.99 14.46 21.32
CA SER A 85 -41.97 13.75 22.09
C SER A 85 -41.81 12.29 21.64
N SER A 86 -42.91 11.58 21.42
CA SER A 86 -42.85 10.18 20.96
C SER A 86 -42.29 10.07 19.54
N PHE A 87 -42.63 11.00 18.65
CA PHE A 87 -42.05 11.06 17.31
C PHE A 87 -40.54 11.34 17.34
N TRP A 88 -40.09 12.27 18.18
CA TRP A 88 -38.67 12.56 18.35
C TRP A 88 -37.90 11.33 18.86
N PHE A 89 -38.48 10.58 19.80
CA PHE A 89 -37.90 9.35 20.32
C PHE A 89 -37.80 8.24 19.26
N ILE A 90 -38.84 8.04 18.44
CA ILE A 90 -38.82 7.08 17.32
C ILE A 90 -37.73 7.45 16.31
N ARG A 91 -37.60 8.74 15.97
CA ARG A 91 -36.60 9.24 15.04
C ARG A 91 -35.18 8.99 15.55
N LEU A 92 -34.93 9.24 16.85
CA LEU A 92 -33.64 8.94 17.47
C LEU A 92 -33.28 7.46 17.42
N ASN A 93 -34.24 6.58 17.75
CA ASN A 93 -33.99 5.14 17.74
C ASN A 93 -33.66 4.61 16.33
N ASN A 94 -34.37 5.12 15.30
CA ASN A 94 -34.09 4.75 13.91
C ASN A 94 -32.72 5.26 13.46
N ASN A 95 -32.35 6.50 13.80
CA ASN A 95 -31.02 7.04 13.49
C ASN A 95 -29.90 6.22 14.16
N TYR A 96 -30.11 5.78 15.40
CA TYR A 96 -29.15 4.93 16.11
C TYR A 96 -28.96 3.57 15.42
N LYS A 97 -30.05 2.92 15.01
CA LYS A 97 -29.98 1.64 14.28
C LYS A 97 -29.26 1.78 12.93
N VAL A 98 -29.56 2.84 12.18
CA VAL A 98 -28.90 3.12 10.89
C VAL A 98 -27.41 3.39 11.08
N ALA A 99 -27.03 4.19 12.08
CA ALA A 99 -25.62 4.46 12.40
C ALA A 99 -24.88 3.18 12.79
N LYS A 100 -25.50 2.31 13.58
CA LYS A 100 -24.91 1.01 13.95
C LYS A 100 -24.69 0.12 12.75
N GLN A 101 -25.69 -0.04 11.88
CA GLN A 101 -25.56 -0.83 10.65
C GLN A 101 -24.50 -0.28 9.70
N LYS A 102 -24.39 1.06 9.58
CA LYS A 102 -23.35 1.71 8.77
C LYS A 102 -21.95 1.39 9.29
N ASN A 103 -21.73 1.48 10.60
CA ASN A 103 -20.43 1.18 11.22
C ASN A 103 -20.05 -0.30 11.07
N GLU A 104 -21.01 -1.22 11.21
CA GLU A 104 -20.79 -2.66 10.98
C GLU A 104 -20.42 -2.94 9.51
N ALA A 105 -21.11 -2.31 8.55
CA ALA A 105 -20.79 -2.44 7.13
C ALA A 105 -19.41 -1.87 6.80
N GLU A 106 -19.06 -0.68 7.32
CA GLU A 106 -17.74 -0.08 7.13
C GLU A 106 -16.63 -0.95 7.72
N ARG A 107 -16.86 -1.60 8.87
CA ARG A 107 -15.91 -2.54 9.46
C ARG A 107 -15.67 -3.76 8.58
N ILE A 108 -16.73 -4.38 8.04
CA ILE A 108 -16.62 -5.55 7.16
C ILE A 108 -15.84 -5.20 5.88
N VAL A 109 -16.10 -4.02 5.29
CA VAL A 109 -15.38 -3.55 4.11
C VAL A 109 -13.88 -3.36 4.41
N ARG A 110 -13.56 -2.77 5.56
CA ARG A 110 -12.17 -2.55 5.99
C ARG A 110 -11.43 -3.87 6.22
N GLU A 111 -12.07 -4.83 6.90
CA GLU A 111 -11.51 -6.17 7.13
C GLU A 111 -11.31 -6.94 5.80
N ALA A 112 -12.20 -6.79 4.82
CA ALA A 112 -12.03 -7.39 3.50
C ALA A 112 -10.85 -6.77 2.73
N GLN A 113 -10.70 -5.44 2.78
CA GLN A 113 -9.62 -4.71 2.12
C GLN A 113 -8.25 -5.04 2.74
N GLU A 114 -8.16 -5.19 4.06
CA GLU A 114 -6.94 -5.62 4.74
C GLU A 114 -6.52 -7.04 4.34
N LYS A 115 -7.48 -7.97 4.21
CA LYS A 115 -7.22 -9.33 3.73
C LYS A 115 -6.72 -9.36 2.29
N GLU A 116 -7.29 -8.54 1.41
CA GLU A 116 -6.83 -8.42 0.02
C GLU A 116 -5.41 -7.83 -0.07
N ASN A 117 -5.13 -6.77 0.68
CA ASN A 117 -3.81 -6.16 0.73
C ASN A 117 -2.75 -7.10 1.29
N LYS A 118 -3.10 -7.90 2.31
CA LYS A 118 -2.19 -8.92 2.86
C LYS A 118 -1.83 -9.99 1.81
N LYS A 119 -2.81 -10.48 1.05
CA LYS A 119 -2.58 -11.43 -0.04
C LYS A 119 -1.68 -10.85 -1.13
N LYS A 120 -1.92 -9.60 -1.56
CA LYS A 120 -1.07 -8.93 -2.55
C LYS A 120 0.38 -8.81 -2.09
N ARG A 121 0.62 -8.44 -0.83
CA ARG A 121 1.97 -8.38 -0.26
C ARG A 121 2.65 -9.74 -0.19
N GLU A 122 1.91 -10.80 0.14
CA GLU A 122 2.44 -12.17 0.15
C GLU A 122 2.78 -12.66 -1.28
N GLU A 123 1.98 -12.31 -2.28
CA GLU A 123 2.25 -12.60 -3.69
C GLU A 123 3.46 -11.81 -4.21
N GLU A 124 3.55 -10.51 -3.92
CA GLU A 124 4.70 -9.67 -4.27
C GLU A 124 6.01 -10.18 -3.64
N ALA A 125 5.97 -10.61 -2.37
CA ALA A 125 7.12 -11.18 -1.69
C ALA A 125 7.58 -12.50 -2.34
N LYS A 126 6.65 -13.36 -2.77
CA LYS A 126 6.97 -14.61 -3.48
C LYS A 126 7.59 -14.34 -4.84
N VAL A 127 7.05 -13.40 -5.61
CA VAL A 127 7.60 -13.02 -6.93
C VAL A 127 9.00 -12.42 -6.78
N LYS A 128 9.22 -11.56 -5.78
CA LYS A 128 10.55 -10.99 -5.51
C LYS A 128 11.56 -12.08 -5.13
N SER A 129 11.19 -13.01 -4.25
CA SER A 129 12.06 -14.13 -3.87
C SER A 129 12.41 -15.04 -5.04
N GLN A 130 11.50 -15.26 -6.00
CA GLN A 130 11.79 -16.06 -7.20
C GLN A 130 12.74 -15.33 -8.15
N LYS A 131 12.55 -14.02 -8.33
CA LYS A 131 13.44 -13.19 -9.17
C LYS A 131 14.86 -13.11 -8.59
N ASP A 132 14.99 -12.94 -7.28
CA ASP A 132 16.29 -12.92 -6.59
C ASP A 132 17.01 -14.28 -6.68
N GLN A 133 16.28 -15.40 -6.76
CA GLN A 133 16.87 -16.73 -6.98
C GLN A 133 17.31 -16.96 -8.42
N GLU A 134 16.54 -16.48 -9.41
CA GLU A 134 16.92 -16.59 -10.83
C GLU A 134 18.11 -15.69 -11.18
N GLU A 135 18.20 -14.49 -10.59
CA GLU A 135 19.35 -13.59 -10.76
C GLU A 135 20.62 -14.16 -10.13
N LYS A 136 20.51 -14.77 -8.94
CA LYS A 136 21.64 -15.48 -8.31
C LYS A 136 22.12 -16.69 -9.13
N ALA A 137 21.21 -17.43 -9.76
CA ALA A 137 21.57 -18.56 -10.61
C ALA A 137 22.29 -18.12 -11.89
N LYS A 138 21.88 -17.00 -12.50
CA LYS A 138 22.55 -16.45 -13.69
C LYS A 138 23.93 -15.84 -13.38
N ILE A 139 24.11 -15.23 -12.20
CA ILE A 139 25.43 -14.71 -11.78
C ILE A 139 26.41 -15.85 -11.51
N ALA A 140 25.95 -16.98 -10.95
CA ALA A 140 26.80 -18.12 -10.62
C ALA A 140 27.43 -18.82 -11.84
N GLU A 141 26.87 -18.66 -13.05
CA GLU A 141 27.38 -19.30 -14.27
C GLU A 141 28.45 -18.46 -15.01
N GLU A 142 28.59 -17.16 -14.74
CA GLU A 142 29.56 -16.27 -15.42
C GLU A 142 30.69 -15.73 -14.53
N THR A 143 30.61 -15.86 -13.20
CA THR A 143 31.74 -15.51 -12.32
C THR A 143 32.79 -16.62 -12.34
N LYS A 144 33.75 -16.50 -13.27
CA LYS A 144 35.00 -17.27 -13.21
C LYS A 144 35.76 -16.88 -11.94
N ASP A 145 36.07 -17.84 -11.07
CA ASP A 145 36.83 -17.62 -9.84
C ASP A 145 38.17 -16.91 -10.12
N LEU A 146 38.56 -16.00 -9.23
CA LEU A 146 39.87 -15.34 -9.29
C LEU A 146 40.95 -16.30 -8.79
N ASP A 147 42.09 -16.40 -9.47
CA ASP A 147 43.26 -17.09 -8.88
C ASP A 147 43.94 -16.15 -7.88
N THR A 148 43.47 -16.21 -6.63
CA THR A 148 43.88 -15.33 -5.52
C THR A 148 44.34 -16.14 -4.33
N LYS A 149 45.45 -15.72 -3.72
CA LYS A 149 45.84 -16.19 -2.39
C LYS A 149 45.71 -15.06 -1.38
N VAL A 150 44.91 -15.27 -0.33
CA VAL A 150 44.80 -14.35 0.79
C VAL A 150 45.51 -14.93 2.00
N THR A 151 46.43 -14.16 2.57
CA THR A 151 47.00 -14.41 3.88
C THR A 151 46.71 -13.21 4.78
N TYR A 152 46.62 -13.43 6.09
CA TYR A 152 46.29 -12.36 7.03
C TYR A 152 47.20 -12.46 8.26
N ASN A 153 47.43 -11.32 8.91
CA ASN A 153 48.08 -11.24 10.20
C ASN A 153 47.21 -10.43 11.16
N THR A 154 47.78 -9.96 12.29
CA THR A 154 47.02 -9.21 13.30
C THR A 154 46.63 -7.79 12.88
N VAL A 155 47.16 -7.26 11.78
CA VAL A 155 46.98 -5.85 11.40
C VAL A 155 46.58 -5.62 9.93
N ALA A 156 46.75 -6.60 9.05
CA ALA A 156 46.55 -6.44 7.62
C ALA A 156 46.21 -7.77 6.90
N PHE A 157 45.58 -7.61 5.74
CA PHE A 157 45.53 -8.63 4.70
C PHE A 157 46.70 -8.49 3.74
N LYS A 158 47.24 -9.61 3.27
CA LYS A 158 48.08 -9.69 2.09
C LYS A 158 47.33 -10.49 1.03
N ILE A 159 47.08 -9.85 -0.11
CA ILE A 159 46.31 -10.39 -1.22
C ILE A 159 47.26 -10.52 -2.41
N ASP A 160 47.55 -11.75 -2.82
CA ASP A 160 48.42 -12.05 -3.95
C ASP A 160 47.57 -12.31 -5.21
N ASN A 161 47.85 -11.59 -6.29
CA ASN A 161 47.31 -11.83 -7.62
C ASN A 161 48.15 -12.90 -8.33
N ASN A 162 47.66 -14.13 -8.41
CA ASN A 162 48.36 -15.21 -9.09
C ASN A 162 48.05 -15.29 -10.59
N GLU A 163 47.20 -14.42 -11.14
CA GLU A 163 46.89 -14.41 -12.57
C GLU A 163 48.00 -13.73 -13.39
N ASP A 164 48.03 -14.03 -14.70
CA ASP A 164 48.91 -13.36 -15.68
C ASP A 164 48.34 -12.02 -16.17
N LYS A 165 47.26 -11.53 -15.54
CA LYS A 165 46.54 -10.30 -15.91
C LYS A 165 46.50 -9.32 -14.74
N ASN A 166 46.51 -8.03 -15.07
CA ASN A 166 46.31 -6.98 -14.08
C ASN A 166 44.85 -6.99 -13.63
N TRP A 167 44.65 -6.84 -12.32
CA TRP A 167 43.35 -6.53 -11.78
C TRP A 167 43.15 -5.03 -11.72
N VAL A 168 41.96 -4.57 -12.07
CA VAL A 168 41.55 -3.17 -12.08
C VAL A 168 40.24 -3.02 -11.34
N ASN A 169 39.98 -1.82 -10.80
CA ASN A 169 38.75 -1.49 -10.08
C ASN A 169 38.40 -2.49 -8.97
N CYS A 170 39.38 -2.82 -8.14
CA CYS A 170 39.23 -3.82 -7.09
C CYS A 170 38.52 -3.23 -5.87
N ILE A 171 37.57 -4.00 -5.33
CA ILE A 171 36.85 -3.74 -4.09
C ILE A 171 37.07 -4.93 -3.18
N PHE A 172 37.63 -4.68 -2.00
CA PHE A 172 37.75 -5.67 -0.95
C PHE A 172 36.71 -5.37 0.12
N ARG A 173 35.84 -6.33 0.41
CA ARG A 173 34.76 -6.19 1.39
C ARG A 173 34.99 -7.16 2.55
N MET A 174 35.04 -6.63 3.77
CA MET A 174 35.25 -7.39 5.00
C MET A 174 33.98 -7.37 5.86
N ASN A 175 33.62 -8.52 6.46
CA ASN A 175 32.43 -8.72 7.30
C ASN A 175 31.13 -8.27 6.61
N ASN A 176 31.07 -8.39 5.28
CA ASN A 176 30.03 -7.86 4.40
C ASN A 176 29.63 -6.37 4.69
N LYS A 177 30.52 -5.58 5.30
CA LYS A 177 30.17 -4.24 5.84
C LYS A 177 31.22 -3.18 5.53
N TYR A 178 32.51 -3.52 5.66
CA TYR A 178 33.59 -2.55 5.48
C TYR A 178 34.23 -2.76 4.11
N GLU A 179 34.46 -1.68 3.38
CA GLU A 179 35.03 -1.71 2.03
C GLU A 179 36.37 -0.98 1.98
N TYR A 180 37.29 -1.51 1.18
CA TYR A 180 38.49 -0.83 0.72
C TYR A 180 38.56 -0.93 -0.81
N ARG A 181 38.82 0.19 -1.48
CA ARG A 181 38.86 0.27 -2.95
C ARG A 181 40.28 0.60 -3.39
N THR A 182 40.80 -0.16 -4.36
CA THR A 182 42.10 0.12 -4.98
C THR A 182 41.94 0.24 -6.49
N ASN A 183 42.77 1.08 -7.10
CA ASN A 183 42.75 1.31 -8.55
C ASN A 183 43.17 0.07 -9.34
N GLY A 184 44.00 -0.81 -8.74
CA GLY A 184 44.36 -2.08 -9.33
C GLY A 184 45.45 -2.82 -8.56
N ILE A 185 45.73 -4.04 -9.01
CA ILE A 185 46.85 -4.88 -8.57
C ILE A 185 47.54 -5.41 -9.83
N PRO A 186 48.84 -5.17 -10.04
CA PRO A 186 49.55 -5.72 -11.18
C PRO A 186 49.52 -7.26 -11.20
N LYS A 187 49.69 -7.84 -12.39
CA LYS A 187 49.83 -9.30 -12.55
C LYS A 187 50.99 -9.84 -11.70
N LYS A 188 50.81 -11.01 -11.09
CA LYS A 188 51.84 -11.68 -10.26
C LYS A 188 52.40 -10.80 -9.13
N ASP A 189 51.60 -9.84 -8.65
CA ASP A 189 51.99 -8.92 -7.58
C ASP A 189 51.08 -9.09 -6.35
N SER A 190 51.47 -8.47 -5.24
CA SER A 190 50.76 -8.54 -3.97
C SER A 190 50.45 -7.16 -3.42
N VAL A 191 49.26 -7.01 -2.83
CA VAL A 191 48.89 -5.81 -2.08
C VAL A 191 48.73 -6.14 -0.61
N ILE A 192 49.24 -5.26 0.25
CA ILE A 192 49.03 -5.32 1.70
C ILE A 192 48.01 -4.25 2.06
N VAL A 193 46.88 -4.66 2.63
CA VAL A 193 45.78 -3.77 3.03
C VAL A 193 45.66 -3.78 4.55
N PRO A 194 46.08 -2.71 5.24
CA PRO A 194 45.88 -2.57 6.68
C PRO A 194 44.39 -2.57 7.03
N PHE A 195 44.02 -3.18 8.16
CA PHE A 195 42.63 -3.24 8.60
C PHE A 195 42.01 -1.85 8.85
N ILE A 196 42.83 -0.84 9.15
CA ILE A 196 42.38 0.55 9.38
C ILE A 196 41.87 1.26 8.11
N GLU A 197 42.22 0.76 6.92
CA GLU A 197 41.78 1.32 5.64
C GLU A 197 40.35 0.90 5.27
N PHE A 198 39.81 -0.12 5.92
CA PHE A 198 38.45 -0.58 5.68
C PHE A 198 37.45 0.34 6.40
N ALA A 199 36.48 0.87 5.66
CA ALA A 199 35.45 1.76 6.19
C ALA A 199 34.05 1.39 5.69
N THR A 200 33.01 1.75 6.46
CA THR A 200 31.63 1.67 6.00
C THR A 200 31.31 2.77 4.99
N GLY A 201 30.16 2.69 4.32
CA GLY A 201 29.66 3.78 3.47
C GLY A 201 29.51 5.13 4.20
N ASP A 202 29.33 5.08 5.52
CA ASP A 202 29.25 6.26 6.39
C ASP A 202 30.63 6.76 6.86
N GLY A 203 31.73 6.14 6.41
CA GLY A 203 33.11 6.50 6.77
C GLY A 203 33.59 5.96 8.11
N THR A 204 32.80 5.12 8.80
CA THR A 204 33.24 4.49 10.06
C THR A 204 34.32 3.46 9.76
N ARG A 205 35.52 3.66 10.30
CA ARG A 205 36.66 2.76 10.10
C ARG A 205 36.51 1.49 10.92
N PHE A 206 37.05 0.40 10.40
CA PHE A 206 37.12 -0.87 11.11
C PHE A 206 38.05 -0.77 12.33
N ASN A 207 37.62 -1.34 13.46
CA ASN A 207 38.40 -1.40 14.69
C ASN A 207 38.67 -2.86 15.08
N VAL A 208 39.94 -3.27 14.94
CA VAL A 208 40.45 -4.62 15.22
C VAL A 208 40.25 -5.07 16.67
N TYR A 209 40.14 -4.13 17.62
CA TYR A 209 39.96 -4.44 19.04
C TYR A 209 38.49 -4.64 19.42
N GLN A 210 37.55 -4.21 18.57
CA GLN A 210 36.12 -4.24 18.87
C GLN A 210 35.35 -5.23 17.99
N THR A 211 35.84 -5.49 16.78
CA THR A 211 35.14 -6.34 15.81
C THR A 211 36.06 -7.47 15.35
N LYS A 212 35.61 -8.72 15.50
CA LYS A 212 36.33 -9.89 14.95
C LYS A 212 36.16 -9.94 13.44
N ILE A 213 37.22 -10.26 12.72
CA ILE A 213 37.21 -10.54 11.29
C ILE A 213 36.60 -11.92 11.05
N GLN A 214 35.65 -12.02 10.13
CA GLN A 214 34.91 -13.26 9.81
C GLN A 214 35.13 -13.69 8.36
N ASP A 215 35.03 -12.75 7.42
CA ASP A 215 35.18 -13.01 5.99
C ASP A 215 35.85 -11.85 5.25
N LEU A 216 36.41 -12.16 4.08
CA LEU A 216 36.91 -11.21 3.10
C LEU A 216 36.42 -11.60 1.70
N ALA A 217 35.63 -10.75 1.06
CA ALA A 217 35.28 -10.85 -0.34
C ALA A 217 36.20 -9.95 -1.17
N VAL A 218 36.82 -10.53 -2.20
CA VAL A 218 37.65 -9.83 -3.19
C VAL A 218 36.86 -9.72 -4.48
N LEU A 219 36.57 -8.49 -4.94
CA LEU A 219 35.86 -8.24 -6.20
C LEU A 219 36.74 -7.41 -7.13
N CYS A 220 37.16 -7.95 -8.26
CA CYS A 220 38.03 -7.26 -9.20
C CYS A 220 37.59 -7.51 -10.64
N ALA A 221 37.86 -6.55 -11.52
CA ALA A 221 37.78 -6.74 -12.97
C ALA A 221 39.18 -7.02 -13.53
N ASN A 222 39.26 -7.74 -14.63
CA ASN A 222 40.52 -7.88 -15.38
C ASN A 222 40.66 -6.75 -16.39
N GLU A 223 41.89 -6.37 -16.72
CA GLU A 223 42.15 -5.42 -17.80
C GLU A 223 41.44 -5.84 -19.10
N GLY A 224 40.60 -4.95 -19.65
CA GLY A 224 39.77 -5.22 -20.82
C GLY A 224 38.44 -5.95 -20.55
N SER A 225 38.08 -6.20 -19.29
CA SER A 225 36.79 -6.77 -18.89
C SER A 225 36.05 -5.84 -17.95
N THR A 226 34.72 -5.77 -18.09
CA THR A 226 33.82 -5.07 -17.16
C THR A 226 33.19 -6.00 -16.13
N ILE A 227 33.39 -7.32 -16.28
CA ILE A 227 32.80 -8.33 -15.41
C ILE A 227 33.66 -8.42 -14.14
N LEU A 228 33.06 -8.07 -13.00
CA LEU A 228 33.67 -8.27 -11.69
C LEU A 228 33.62 -9.75 -11.34
N ARG A 229 34.79 -10.32 -11.09
CA ARG A 229 34.93 -11.67 -10.53
C ARG A 229 35.07 -11.56 -9.02
N SER A 230 34.60 -12.56 -8.30
CA SER A 230 34.62 -12.51 -6.84
C SER A 230 35.01 -13.83 -6.18
N ASN A 231 35.87 -13.76 -5.17
CA ASN A 231 36.12 -14.85 -4.24
C ASN A 231 35.79 -14.40 -2.82
N THR A 232 35.23 -15.29 -2.00
CA THR A 232 35.01 -15.05 -0.56
C THR A 232 35.86 -16.01 0.26
N PHE A 233 36.64 -15.47 1.18
CA PHE A 233 37.54 -16.20 2.07
C PHE A 233 37.00 -16.15 3.50
N MET A 234 36.70 -17.32 4.07
CA MET A 234 36.32 -17.44 5.48
C MET A 234 37.58 -17.44 6.35
N ILE A 235 37.59 -16.60 7.38
CA ILE A 235 38.72 -16.44 8.29
C ILE A 235 38.37 -17.13 9.60
N ASN A 236 38.90 -18.34 9.77
CA ASN A 236 38.77 -19.14 10.98
C ASN A 236 39.80 -18.73 12.04
#